data_AF-A0AAJ0G7Q1-F1
#
_entry.id   AF-A0AAJ0G7Q1-F1
#
_cell.length_a   1.000
_cell.length_b   1.000
_cell.length_c   1.000
_cell.angle_alpha   90.00
_cell.angle_beta   90.00
_cell.angle_gamma   90.00
#
_symmetry.space_group_name_H-M   'P 1'
#
loop_
_entity.id
_entity.type
_entity.pdbx_description
1 polymer ?
#
loop_
_entity_poly.entity_id
_entity_poly.type
_entity_poly.pdbx_seq_one_letter_code
_entity_poly.pdbx_strand_id
1 'polypeptide(L)'
;MLRIWMVLAIGSTAHSSITLAEELYSRRYYDKATTYFEPSMGYGDIVALEAIMLQVSFSFFNQLGPNTWFLVGTAARLALGMGLHCDAAYQALSELDRVRKKRLFFSIYMMDRLVSITLGRPFAIPEDDIDVTPFAIESFEPLDNDPGVPRSFLCQLPMAVTAHILRLRKIANDIATRVYCKRIVSRCSTGDRQEILQSLHRDLVEWRQSVPFPLPNLYLRVPQGCMSWYDLNFYTHLITLYRPSPLFPTLDVSRLNVLAEAAAMAVRHADSMHMQKRLSFNWLNMLTLYNAVVALVYSVTVQPQDIATAIERSRAIDDLELARGLFTILSHKFSAATTIGNMVEQIIDRYKSMSSS
;
A
#
# COMPACT_ATOMS: atom_id res chain seq x y z
N MET A 1 -1.91 -26.31 -13.82
CA MET A 1 -2.20 -26.67 -12.42
C MET A 1 -1.74 -25.63 -11.40
N LEU A 2 -0.51 -25.10 -11.49
CA LEU A 2 -0.01 -24.06 -10.57
C LEU A 2 -1.00 -22.91 -10.32
N ARG A 3 -1.48 -22.27 -11.40
CA ARG A 3 -2.36 -21.08 -11.31
C ARG A 3 -3.62 -21.33 -10.48
N ILE A 4 -4.27 -22.49 -10.67
CA ILE A 4 -5.51 -22.84 -9.96
C ILE A 4 -5.25 -22.93 -8.45
N TRP A 5 -4.23 -23.68 -8.05
CA TRP A 5 -3.88 -23.84 -6.64
C TRP A 5 -3.43 -22.52 -6.00
N MET A 6 -2.68 -21.70 -6.73
CA MET A 6 -2.31 -20.36 -6.26
C MET A 6 -3.52 -19.45 -6.09
N VAL A 7 -4.48 -19.45 -7.02
CA VAL A 7 -5.69 -18.64 -6.89
C VAL A 7 -6.51 -19.06 -5.68
N LEU A 8 -6.65 -20.37 -5.43
CA LEU A 8 -7.32 -20.89 -4.22
C LEU A 8 -6.57 -20.49 -2.94
N ALA A 9 -5.24 -20.59 -2.93
CA ALA A 9 -4.40 -20.18 -1.81
C ALA A 9 -4.53 -18.68 -1.52
N ILE A 10 -4.43 -17.83 -2.56
CA ILE A 10 -4.56 -16.37 -2.47
C ILE A 10 -5.96 -15.98 -1.98
N GLY A 11 -7.01 -16.56 -2.55
CA GLY A 11 -8.39 -16.29 -2.12
C GLY A 11 -8.62 -16.69 -0.66
N SER A 12 -8.13 -17.85 -0.25
CA SER A 12 -8.23 -18.32 1.13
C SER A 12 -7.44 -17.42 2.09
N THR A 13 -6.19 -17.04 1.79
CA THR A 13 -5.40 -16.17 2.68
C THR A 13 -5.94 -14.74 2.72
N ALA A 14 -6.43 -14.20 1.59
CA ALA A 14 -7.04 -12.88 1.56
C ALA A 14 -8.29 -12.83 2.45
N HIS A 15 -9.13 -13.88 2.39
CA HIS A 15 -10.27 -14.03 3.28
C HIS A 15 -9.86 -14.14 4.75
N SER A 16 -8.97 -15.09 5.08
CA SER A 16 -8.46 -15.30 6.45
C SER A 16 -7.77 -14.06 7.00
N SER A 17 -7.14 -13.23 6.16
CA SER A 17 -6.50 -11.99 6.60
C SER A 17 -7.50 -10.96 7.12
N ILE A 18 -8.78 -11.03 6.73
CA ILE A 18 -9.82 -10.11 7.19
C ILE A 18 -10.63 -10.74 8.31
N THR A 19 -10.95 -12.04 8.20
CA THR A 19 -11.79 -12.74 9.17
C THR A 19 -11.03 -13.32 10.35
N LEU A 20 -9.69 -13.37 10.28
CA LEU A 20 -8.82 -14.06 11.23
C LEU A 20 -9.16 -15.55 11.37
N ALA A 21 -9.80 -16.13 10.35
CA ALA A 21 -10.04 -17.55 10.27
C ALA A 21 -8.72 -18.32 10.08
N GLU A 22 -8.72 -19.60 10.44
CA GLU A 22 -7.54 -20.46 10.28
C GLU A 22 -6.98 -20.45 8.86
N GLU A 23 -5.66 -20.38 8.74
CA GLU A 23 -4.96 -20.35 7.44
C GLU A 23 -4.61 -21.76 6.91
N LEU A 24 -5.18 -22.82 7.51
CA LEU A 24 -4.85 -24.21 7.17
C LEU A 24 -5.11 -24.53 5.69
N TYR A 25 -6.27 -24.13 5.16
CA TYR A 25 -6.62 -24.39 3.75
C TYR A 25 -5.73 -23.59 2.80
N SER A 26 -5.51 -22.30 3.10
CA SER A 26 -4.56 -21.45 2.37
C SER A 26 -3.19 -22.12 2.24
N ARG A 27 -2.64 -22.61 3.37
CA ARG A 27 -1.35 -23.30 3.41
C ARG A 27 -1.36 -24.59 2.59
N ARG A 28 -2.39 -25.43 2.72
CA ARG A 28 -2.51 -26.67 1.93
C ARG A 28 -2.55 -26.40 0.43
N TYR A 29 -3.28 -25.37 0.00
CA TYR A 29 -3.33 -24.97 -1.40
C TYR A 29 -1.99 -24.43 -1.88
N TYR A 30 -1.30 -23.64 -1.07
CA TYR A 30 0.04 -23.15 -1.39
C TYR A 30 1.05 -24.30 -1.50
N ASP A 31 1.08 -25.22 -0.53
CA ASP A 31 1.96 -26.40 -0.55
C ASP A 31 1.69 -27.29 -1.78
N LYS A 32 0.43 -27.37 -2.23
CA LYS A 32 0.09 -28.06 -3.47
C LYS A 32 0.50 -27.27 -4.72
N ALA A 33 0.45 -25.94 -4.67
CA ALA A 33 0.86 -25.09 -5.77
C ALA A 33 2.38 -25.17 -5.99
N THR A 34 3.18 -25.16 -4.93
CA THR A 34 4.65 -25.17 -5.00
C THR A 34 5.21 -26.41 -5.71
N THR A 35 4.52 -27.56 -5.65
CA THR A 35 4.91 -28.76 -6.42
C THR A 35 4.89 -28.57 -7.93
N TYR A 36 4.18 -27.54 -8.43
CA TYR A 36 4.11 -27.20 -9.85
C TYR A 36 4.94 -25.96 -10.20
N PHE A 37 5.63 -25.34 -9.24
CA PHE A 37 6.29 -24.05 -9.46
C PHE A 37 7.50 -24.17 -10.38
N GLU A 38 8.46 -25.03 -10.04
CA GLU A 38 9.66 -25.26 -10.86
C GLU A 38 9.33 -25.73 -12.29
N PRO A 39 8.43 -26.71 -12.51
CA PRO A 39 7.98 -27.06 -13.85
C PRO A 39 7.37 -25.86 -14.62
N SER A 40 6.69 -24.94 -13.92
CA SER A 40 6.04 -23.80 -14.55
C SER A 40 7.04 -22.77 -15.10
N MET A 41 8.24 -22.70 -14.52
CA MET A 41 9.30 -21.80 -14.97
C MET A 41 9.85 -22.17 -16.36
N GLY A 42 9.68 -23.43 -16.78
CA GLY A 42 10.15 -23.92 -18.09
C GLY A 42 9.24 -23.62 -19.26
N TYR A 43 8.02 -23.09 -19.05
CA TYR A 43 7.04 -22.84 -20.13
C TYR A 43 7.16 -21.45 -20.79
N GLY A 44 8.22 -20.70 -20.49
CA GLY A 44 8.53 -19.40 -21.07
C GLY A 44 8.34 -18.22 -20.11
N ASP A 45 8.99 -17.11 -20.45
CA ASP A 45 9.20 -15.98 -19.52
C ASP A 45 7.90 -15.35 -19.02
N ILE A 46 6.87 -15.24 -19.87
CA ILE A 46 5.58 -14.66 -19.45
C ILE A 46 4.85 -15.57 -18.46
N VAL A 47 4.94 -16.89 -18.62
CA VAL A 47 4.32 -17.87 -17.73
C VAL A 47 5.06 -17.91 -16.40
N ALA A 48 6.39 -17.86 -16.45
CA ALA A 48 7.25 -17.71 -15.28
C ALA A 48 6.94 -16.42 -14.52
N LEU A 49 6.77 -15.29 -15.22
CA LEU A 49 6.43 -14.00 -14.60
C LEU A 49 5.08 -14.06 -13.89
N GLU A 50 4.05 -14.64 -14.52
CA GLU A 50 2.74 -14.83 -13.89
C GLU A 50 2.79 -15.75 -12.68
N ALA A 51 3.59 -16.82 -12.74
CA ALA A 51 3.83 -17.71 -11.60
C ALA A 51 4.46 -16.96 -10.42
N ILE A 52 5.48 -16.14 -10.66
CA ILE A 52 6.12 -15.31 -9.63
C ILE A 52 5.12 -14.29 -9.08
N MET A 53 4.32 -13.65 -9.94
CA MET A 53 3.32 -12.66 -9.51
C MET A 53 2.23 -13.25 -8.61
N LEU A 54 1.86 -14.51 -8.82
CA LEU A 54 1.00 -15.23 -7.91
C LEU A 54 1.67 -15.46 -6.54
N GLN A 55 2.97 -15.79 -6.51
CA GLN A 55 3.71 -15.90 -5.25
C GLN A 55 3.82 -14.55 -4.53
N VAL A 56 4.09 -13.47 -5.26
CA VAL A 56 4.09 -12.10 -4.71
C VAL A 56 2.75 -11.82 -4.03
N SER A 57 1.64 -12.08 -4.74
CA SER A 57 0.27 -11.84 -4.25
C SER A 57 -0.01 -12.62 -2.96
N PHE A 58 0.42 -13.88 -2.88
CA PHE A 58 0.31 -14.69 -1.68
C PHE A 58 1.16 -14.14 -0.52
N SER A 59 2.40 -13.74 -0.80
CA SER A 59 3.36 -13.27 0.21
C SER A 59 2.93 -11.98 0.92
N PHE A 60 2.03 -11.19 0.33
CA PHE A 60 1.48 -10.02 1.01
C PHE A 60 0.66 -10.38 2.24
N PHE A 61 -0.01 -11.52 2.24
CA PHE A 61 -0.86 -11.95 3.33
C PHE A 61 -0.19 -12.98 4.23
N ASN A 62 0.79 -13.72 3.73
CA ASN A 62 1.41 -14.81 4.46
C ASN A 62 2.94 -14.77 4.30
N GLN A 63 3.68 -15.11 5.35
CA GLN A 63 5.15 -15.04 5.38
C GLN A 63 5.83 -16.37 4.99
N LEU A 64 5.09 -17.33 4.44
CA LEU A 64 5.65 -18.57 3.90
C LEU A 64 6.39 -18.30 2.58
N GLY A 65 7.60 -18.86 2.46
CA GLY A 65 8.43 -18.73 1.27
C GLY A 65 9.34 -17.50 1.29
N PRO A 66 9.85 -17.06 0.11
CA PRO A 66 10.76 -15.92 0.03
C PRO A 66 10.08 -14.61 0.45
N ASN A 67 10.87 -13.67 0.99
CA ASN A 67 10.38 -12.34 1.34
C ASN A 67 9.77 -11.63 0.11
N THR A 68 8.61 -11.00 0.30
CA THR A 68 7.87 -10.24 -0.74
C THR A 68 8.76 -9.29 -1.55
N TRP A 69 9.68 -8.56 -0.93
CA TRP A 69 10.57 -7.64 -1.64
C TRP A 69 11.47 -8.36 -2.65
N PHE A 70 11.98 -9.54 -2.28
CA PHE A 70 12.80 -10.34 -3.17
C PHE A 70 11.98 -10.89 -4.35
N LEU A 71 10.76 -11.37 -4.10
CA LEU A 71 9.86 -11.86 -5.15
C LEU A 71 9.50 -10.74 -6.13
N VAL A 72 9.15 -9.55 -5.63
CA VAL A 72 8.84 -8.39 -6.46
C VAL A 72 10.06 -7.97 -7.29
N GLY A 73 11.25 -7.92 -6.67
CA GLY A 73 12.49 -7.62 -7.40
C GLY A 73 12.85 -8.67 -8.46
N THR A 74 12.47 -9.94 -8.25
CA THR A 74 12.64 -11.02 -9.24
C THR A 74 11.68 -10.84 -10.41
N ALA A 75 10.40 -10.56 -10.12
CA ALA A 75 9.40 -10.25 -11.14
C ALA A 75 9.80 -9.01 -11.97
N ALA A 76 10.30 -7.95 -11.30
CA ALA A 76 10.78 -6.74 -11.94
C ALA A 76 11.94 -7.04 -12.90
N ARG A 77 12.96 -7.79 -12.47
CA ARG A 77 14.09 -8.16 -13.34
C ARG A 77 13.66 -8.98 -14.56
N LEU A 78 12.73 -9.93 -14.38
CA LEU A 78 12.20 -10.71 -15.49
C LEU A 78 11.40 -9.84 -16.47
N ALA A 79 10.54 -8.95 -15.96
CA ALA A 79 9.78 -8.00 -16.78
C ALA A 79 10.67 -7.01 -17.55
N LEU A 80 11.74 -6.51 -16.90
CA LEU A 80 12.73 -5.65 -17.56
C LEU A 80 13.52 -6.42 -18.62
N GLY A 81 13.93 -7.66 -18.33
CA GLY A 81 14.62 -8.52 -19.31
C GLY A 81 13.78 -8.82 -20.56
N MET A 82 12.45 -8.90 -20.42
CA MET A 82 11.51 -9.02 -21.54
C MET A 82 11.23 -7.70 -22.28
N GLY A 83 11.76 -6.56 -21.82
CA GLY A 83 11.51 -5.24 -22.41
C GLY A 83 10.12 -4.68 -22.11
N LEU A 84 9.40 -5.16 -21.09
CA LEU A 84 8.02 -4.72 -20.80
C LEU A 84 7.89 -3.26 -20.35
N HIS A 85 9.01 -2.59 -20.10
CA HIS A 85 9.08 -1.15 -19.80
C HIS A 85 9.14 -0.29 -21.08
N CYS A 86 9.40 -0.93 -22.23
CA CYS A 86 9.58 -0.28 -23.52
C CYS A 86 8.33 -0.42 -24.41
N ASP A 87 7.84 0.66 -25.01
CA ASP A 87 6.69 0.69 -25.92
C ASP A 87 6.94 -0.15 -27.18
N ALA A 88 8.20 -0.22 -27.63
CA ALA A 88 8.64 -1.06 -28.74
C ALA A 88 8.27 -2.55 -28.55
N ALA A 89 8.24 -3.06 -27.31
CA ALA A 89 7.88 -4.44 -27.01
C ALA A 89 6.40 -4.77 -27.31
N TYR A 90 5.58 -3.76 -27.60
CA TYR A 90 4.13 -3.88 -27.76
C TYR A 90 3.62 -3.68 -29.19
N GLN A 91 4.46 -3.16 -30.10
CA GLN A 91 4.03 -2.76 -31.45
C GLN A 91 3.53 -3.92 -32.33
N ALA A 92 4.10 -5.11 -32.16
CA ALA A 92 3.77 -6.30 -32.95
C ALA A 92 2.86 -7.30 -32.19
N LEU A 93 2.29 -6.90 -31.06
CA LEU A 93 1.44 -7.78 -30.25
C LEU A 93 -0.03 -7.65 -30.63
N SER A 94 -0.77 -8.75 -30.43
CA SER A 94 -2.23 -8.70 -30.42
C SER A 94 -2.72 -7.74 -29.33
N GLU A 95 -3.93 -7.17 -29.50
CA GLU A 95 -4.53 -6.30 -28.47
C GLU A 95 -4.58 -6.97 -27.10
N LEU A 96 -5.00 -8.24 -27.08
CA LEU A 96 -5.11 -9.05 -25.88
C LEU A 96 -3.75 -9.21 -25.18
N ASP A 97 -2.70 -9.56 -25.93
CA ASP A 97 -1.36 -9.74 -25.36
C ASP A 97 -0.76 -8.42 -24.89
N ARG A 98 -1.02 -7.34 -25.62
CA ARG A 98 -0.60 -5.99 -25.25
C ARG A 98 -1.20 -5.58 -23.91
N VAL A 99 -2.52 -5.73 -23.75
CA VAL A 99 -3.22 -5.44 -22.50
C VAL A 99 -2.67 -6.31 -21.37
N ARG A 100 -2.58 -7.63 -21.58
CA ARG A 100 -2.10 -8.58 -20.56
C ARG A 100 -0.70 -8.22 -20.06
N LYS A 101 0.23 -7.96 -20.98
CA LYS A 101 1.61 -7.59 -20.63
C LYS A 101 1.69 -6.22 -19.95
N LYS A 102 0.90 -5.22 -20.38
CA LYS A 102 0.82 -3.91 -19.70
C LYS A 102 0.27 -4.06 -18.28
N ARG A 103 -0.81 -4.82 -18.09
CA ARG A 103 -1.38 -5.10 -16.76
C ARG A 103 -0.37 -5.79 -15.85
N LEU A 104 0.40 -6.76 -16.36
CA LEU A 104 1.47 -7.41 -15.59
C LEU A 104 2.57 -6.43 -15.21
N PHE A 105 3.11 -5.68 -16.17
CA PHE A 105 4.18 -4.71 -15.93
C PHE A 105 3.78 -3.66 -14.88
N PHE A 106 2.62 -3.01 -15.06
CA PHE A 106 2.18 -1.98 -14.12
C PHE A 106 1.73 -2.56 -12.76
N SER A 107 1.32 -3.83 -12.70
CA SER A 107 1.12 -4.52 -11.41
C SER A 107 2.43 -4.67 -10.65
N ILE A 108 3.50 -5.11 -11.33
CA ILE A 108 4.83 -5.24 -10.74
C ILE A 108 5.33 -3.87 -10.28
N TYR A 109 5.21 -2.85 -11.13
CA TYR A 109 5.54 -1.47 -10.80
C TYR A 109 4.85 -1.01 -9.50
N MET A 110 3.53 -1.17 -9.40
CA MET A 110 2.78 -0.75 -8.22
C MET A 110 3.21 -1.51 -6.95
N MET A 111 3.51 -2.81 -7.08
CA MET A 111 3.98 -3.64 -5.98
C MET A 111 5.42 -3.29 -5.56
N ASP A 112 6.31 -2.96 -6.50
CA ASP A 112 7.67 -2.49 -6.21
C ASP A 112 7.63 -1.18 -5.43
N ARG A 113 6.85 -0.19 -5.88
CA ARG A 113 6.70 1.07 -5.15
C ARG A 113 6.16 0.85 -3.73
N LEU A 114 5.11 0.04 -3.59
CA LEU A 114 4.53 -0.28 -2.30
C LEU A 114 5.55 -0.93 -1.35
N VAL A 115 6.13 -2.05 -1.76
CA VAL A 115 7.00 -2.86 -0.89
C VAL A 115 8.31 -2.14 -0.56
N SER A 116 8.92 -1.52 -1.56
CA SER A 116 10.21 -0.83 -1.41
C SER A 116 10.07 0.41 -0.53
N ILE A 117 9.00 1.22 -0.67
CA ILE A 117 8.74 2.35 0.24
C ILE A 117 8.49 1.86 1.67
N THR A 118 7.60 0.87 1.83
CA THR A 118 7.26 0.34 3.16
C THR A 118 8.50 -0.19 3.89
N LEU A 119 9.43 -0.85 3.19
CA LEU A 119 10.65 -1.40 3.79
C LEU A 119 11.85 -0.45 3.78
N GLY A 120 11.72 0.77 3.24
CA GLY A 120 12.83 1.72 3.10
C GLY A 120 13.95 1.24 2.17
N ARG A 121 13.60 0.50 1.10
CA ARG A 121 14.54 -0.09 0.14
C ARG A 121 14.48 0.63 -1.21
N PRO A 122 15.55 0.56 -2.03
CA PRO A 122 15.53 1.07 -3.40
C PRO A 122 14.53 0.34 -4.29
N PHE A 123 14.02 1.04 -5.29
CA PHE A 123 13.16 0.49 -6.33
C PHE A 123 13.91 -0.44 -7.28
N ALA A 124 13.23 -1.49 -7.73
CA ALA A 124 13.74 -2.40 -8.74
C ALA A 124 13.53 -1.87 -10.17
N ILE A 125 12.48 -1.07 -10.39
CA ILE A 125 12.15 -0.48 -11.69
C ILE A 125 12.41 1.03 -11.61
N PRO A 126 13.46 1.58 -12.25
CA PRO A 126 13.68 3.02 -12.33
C PRO A 126 12.57 3.71 -13.12
N GLU A 127 12.07 4.85 -12.65
CA GLU A 127 11.02 5.61 -13.36
C GLU A 127 11.50 6.09 -14.73
N ASP A 128 12.76 6.54 -14.81
CA ASP A 128 13.38 7.12 -16.00
C ASP A 128 13.55 6.11 -17.16
N ASP A 129 13.48 4.81 -16.86
CA ASP A 129 13.60 3.75 -17.86
C ASP A 129 12.24 3.38 -18.49
N ILE A 130 11.12 3.92 -18.00
CA ILE A 130 9.77 3.54 -18.48
C ILE A 130 9.32 4.50 -19.58
N ASP A 131 9.17 4.01 -20.81
CA ASP A 131 8.57 4.77 -21.92
C ASP A 131 7.18 4.26 -22.34
N VAL A 132 6.77 3.08 -21.85
CA VAL A 132 5.46 2.49 -22.16
C VAL A 132 4.33 3.22 -21.43
N THR A 133 3.23 3.46 -22.14
CA THR A 133 2.00 4.02 -21.54
C THR A 133 1.21 2.98 -20.74
N PRO A 134 0.54 3.36 -19.63
CA PRO A 134 -0.36 2.49 -18.89
C PRO A 134 -1.47 1.84 -19.73
N PHE A 135 -2.09 0.80 -19.16
CA PHE A 135 -3.27 0.17 -19.75
C PHE A 135 -4.43 1.18 -19.89
N ALA A 136 -5.23 1.05 -20.95
CA ALA A 136 -6.40 1.89 -21.16
C ALA A 136 -7.50 1.55 -20.14
N ILE A 137 -8.24 2.56 -19.69
CA ILE A 137 -9.38 2.38 -18.80
C ILE A 137 -10.61 1.96 -19.63
N GLU A 138 -10.77 2.49 -20.84
CA GLU A 138 -11.98 2.40 -21.68
C GLU A 138 -12.18 1.09 -22.44
N SER A 139 -11.26 0.12 -22.34
CA SER A 139 -11.37 -1.13 -23.09
C SER A 139 -12.48 -2.01 -22.50
N PHE A 140 -13.65 -2.00 -23.13
CA PHE A 140 -14.60 -3.11 -23.07
C PHE A 140 -13.84 -4.39 -23.45
N GLU A 141 -13.58 -5.26 -22.47
CA GLU A 141 -12.71 -6.43 -22.68
C GLU A 141 -13.47 -7.76 -22.58
N PRO A 142 -13.21 -8.71 -23.50
CA PRO A 142 -13.72 -10.08 -23.40
C PRO A 142 -13.26 -10.83 -22.14
N LEU A 143 -12.17 -10.39 -21.51
CA LEU A 143 -11.59 -11.00 -20.29
C LEU A 143 -12.44 -10.75 -19.04
N ASP A 144 -13.27 -9.70 -19.04
CA ASP A 144 -14.16 -9.34 -17.93
C ASP A 144 -15.60 -9.88 -18.14
N ASN A 145 -15.83 -10.70 -19.18
CA ASN A 145 -17.14 -11.31 -19.45
C ASN A 145 -17.40 -12.50 -18.50
N ASP A 146 -18.21 -12.26 -17.46
CA ASP A 146 -18.99 -13.31 -16.80
C ASP A 146 -20.37 -13.40 -17.47
N PRO A 147 -20.73 -14.51 -18.16
CA PRO A 147 -22.03 -14.65 -18.83
C PRO A 147 -23.23 -14.63 -17.87
N GLY A 148 -23.02 -14.68 -16.54
CA GLY A 148 -24.08 -14.73 -15.54
C GLY A 148 -24.46 -13.41 -14.83
N VAL A 149 -23.76 -12.29 -15.07
CA VAL A 149 -23.94 -11.05 -14.27
C VAL A 149 -24.61 -9.93 -15.10
N PRO A 150 -25.78 -9.40 -14.69
CA PRO A 150 -26.40 -8.25 -15.36
C PRO A 150 -25.47 -7.03 -15.38
N ARG A 151 -25.21 -6.51 -16.58
CA ARG A 151 -24.32 -5.36 -16.81
C ARG A 151 -24.99 -4.08 -16.32
N SER A 152 -24.40 -3.45 -15.30
CA SER A 152 -24.67 -2.04 -14.98
C SER A 152 -23.51 -1.20 -15.52
N PHE A 153 -23.76 -0.43 -16.57
CA PHE A 153 -22.79 0.48 -17.21
C PHE A 153 -22.23 1.55 -16.26
N LEU A 154 -22.87 1.78 -15.12
CA LEU A 154 -22.50 2.82 -14.17
C LEU A 154 -21.49 2.36 -13.10
N CYS A 155 -21.12 1.08 -13.05
CA CYS A 155 -20.48 0.52 -11.83
C CYS A 155 -19.43 -0.60 -12.05
N GLN A 156 -18.81 -0.74 -13.23
CA GLN A 156 -18.02 -1.94 -13.58
C GLN A 156 -16.64 -1.69 -14.22
N LEU A 157 -15.80 -0.83 -13.65
CA LEU A 157 -14.41 -0.76 -14.15
C LEU A 157 -13.39 -1.00 -13.03
N PRO A 158 -13.10 -2.28 -12.70
CA PRO A 158 -11.96 -2.64 -11.85
C PRO A 158 -10.65 -1.96 -12.28
N MET A 159 -10.52 -1.65 -13.58
CA MET A 159 -9.38 -0.93 -14.12
C MET A 159 -9.35 0.56 -13.76
N ALA A 160 -10.48 1.22 -13.49
CA ALA A 160 -10.48 2.60 -13.00
C ALA A 160 -9.89 2.69 -11.58
N VAL A 161 -10.27 1.77 -10.70
CA VAL A 161 -9.63 1.63 -9.37
C VAL A 161 -8.14 1.36 -9.55
N THR A 162 -7.77 0.42 -10.41
CA THR A 162 -6.36 0.05 -10.64
C THR A 162 -5.54 1.23 -11.19
N ALA A 163 -6.08 1.99 -12.15
CA ALA A 163 -5.45 3.21 -12.66
C ALA A 163 -5.30 4.27 -11.57
N HIS A 164 -6.29 4.40 -10.69
CA HIS A 164 -6.24 5.31 -9.56
C HIS A 164 -5.16 4.90 -8.53
N ILE A 165 -4.97 3.60 -8.28
CA ILE A 165 -3.86 3.08 -7.47
C ILE A 165 -2.52 3.37 -8.16
N LEU A 166 -2.43 3.14 -9.47
CA LEU A 166 -1.22 3.43 -10.23
C LEU A 166 -0.81 4.90 -10.11
N ARG A 167 -1.77 5.82 -10.21
CA ARG A 167 -1.54 7.26 -9.99
C ARG A 167 -0.96 7.54 -8.61
N LEU A 168 -1.51 6.94 -7.55
CA LEU A 168 -0.94 7.07 -6.20
C LEU A 168 0.49 6.54 -6.13
N ARG A 169 0.79 5.42 -6.80
CA ARG A 169 2.15 4.84 -6.79
C ARG A 169 3.17 5.70 -7.54
N LYS A 170 2.75 6.45 -8.55
CA LYS A 170 3.58 7.50 -9.18
C LYS A 170 3.84 8.67 -8.23
N ILE A 171 2.82 9.16 -7.52
CA ILE A 171 3.02 10.19 -6.48
C ILE A 171 3.97 9.67 -5.38
N ALA A 172 3.81 8.42 -4.97
CA ALA A 172 4.65 7.78 -3.96
C ALA A 172 6.12 7.65 -4.44
N ASN A 173 6.35 7.37 -5.72
CA ASN A 173 7.68 7.43 -6.34
C ASN A 173 8.29 8.83 -6.20
N ASP A 174 7.52 9.87 -6.51
CA ASP A 174 8.00 11.25 -6.46
C ASP A 174 8.28 11.71 -5.02
N ILE A 175 7.49 11.27 -4.04
CA ILE A 175 7.79 11.45 -2.62
C ILE A 175 9.12 10.75 -2.28
N ALA A 176 9.28 9.47 -2.62
CA ALA A 176 10.49 8.72 -2.31
C ALA A 176 11.76 9.35 -2.93
N THR A 177 11.67 9.82 -4.17
CA THR A 177 12.80 10.43 -4.88
C THR A 177 13.08 11.86 -4.42
N ARG A 178 12.06 12.73 -4.40
CA ARG A 178 12.24 14.17 -4.15
C ARG A 178 12.32 14.54 -2.67
N VAL A 179 11.79 13.71 -1.77
CA VAL A 179 11.79 13.98 -0.31
C VAL A 179 12.91 13.23 0.41
N TYR A 180 13.22 11.99 -0.02
CA TYR A 180 14.15 11.10 0.70
C TYR A 180 15.50 10.89 0.02
N CYS A 181 15.65 11.15 -1.28
CA CYS A 181 16.95 11.02 -1.94
C CYS A 181 17.89 12.18 -1.55
N LYS A 182 18.84 11.93 -0.64
CA LYS A 182 19.82 12.92 -0.17
C LYS A 182 20.56 13.62 -1.31
N ARG A 183 20.92 12.89 -2.37
CA ARG A 183 21.61 13.44 -3.54
C ARG A 183 20.77 14.53 -4.22
N ILE A 184 19.47 14.30 -4.39
CA ILE A 184 18.54 15.27 -5.00
C ILE A 184 18.35 16.45 -4.05
N VAL A 185 17.97 16.16 -2.79
CA VAL A 185 17.66 17.18 -1.78
C VAL A 185 18.84 18.11 -1.46
N SER A 186 20.08 17.60 -1.50
CA SER A 186 21.28 18.39 -1.25
C SER A 186 21.49 19.53 -2.25
N ARG A 187 20.86 19.46 -3.42
CA ARG A 187 20.94 20.45 -4.49
C ARG A 187 19.79 21.46 -4.47
N CYS A 188 18.78 21.23 -3.63
CA CYS A 188 17.59 22.08 -3.54
C CYS A 188 17.85 23.29 -2.62
N SER A 189 17.48 24.48 -3.11
CA SER A 189 17.35 25.67 -2.27
C SER A 189 16.17 25.56 -1.29
N THR A 190 16.08 26.45 -0.31
CA THR A 190 14.93 26.49 0.61
C THR A 190 13.60 26.72 -0.13
N GLY A 191 13.61 27.54 -1.18
CA GLY A 191 12.45 27.77 -2.04
C GLY A 191 12.02 26.49 -2.77
N ASP A 192 12.98 25.78 -3.38
CA ASP A 192 12.71 24.52 -4.07
C ASP A 192 12.11 23.47 -3.14
N ARG A 193 12.61 23.38 -1.90
CA ARG A 193 12.10 22.43 -0.90
C ARG A 193 10.64 22.70 -0.58
N GLN A 194 10.27 23.97 -0.43
CA GLN A 194 8.88 24.37 -0.15
C GLN A 194 7.97 24.07 -1.34
N GLU A 195 8.43 24.37 -2.56
CA GLU A 195 7.67 24.08 -3.79
C GLU A 195 7.48 22.57 -4.00
N ILE A 196 8.51 21.75 -3.75
CA ILE A 196 8.41 20.28 -3.78
C ILE A 196 7.32 19.80 -2.82
N LEU A 197 7.33 20.27 -1.57
CA LEU A 197 6.35 19.89 -0.55
C LEU A 197 4.93 20.28 -0.97
N GLN A 198 4.74 21.53 -1.42
CA GLN A 198 3.43 22.05 -1.84
C GLN A 198 2.89 21.35 -3.08
N SER A 199 3.75 21.08 -4.07
CA SER A 199 3.38 20.32 -5.26
C SER A 199 2.90 18.92 -4.89
N LEU A 200 3.70 18.16 -4.12
CA LEU A 200 3.34 16.78 -3.76
C LEU A 200 2.10 16.72 -2.87
N HIS A 201 1.91 17.69 -1.98
CA HIS A 201 0.67 17.81 -1.21
C HIS A 201 -0.53 18.02 -2.13
N ARG A 202 -0.43 18.95 -3.08
CA ARG A 202 -1.50 19.23 -4.06
C ARG A 202 -1.83 17.99 -4.88
N ASP A 203 -0.81 17.25 -5.34
CA ASP A 203 -1.00 16.02 -6.12
C ASP A 203 -1.75 14.94 -5.29
N LEU A 204 -1.47 14.83 -3.99
CA LEU A 204 -2.20 13.94 -3.09
C LEU A 204 -3.66 14.38 -2.89
N VAL A 205 -3.90 15.68 -2.74
CA VAL A 205 -5.26 16.23 -2.58
C VAL A 205 -6.06 16.00 -3.86
N GLU A 206 -5.49 16.30 -5.02
CA GLU A 206 -6.13 16.07 -6.32
C GLU A 206 -6.39 14.58 -6.56
N TRP A 207 -5.43 13.72 -6.20
CA TRP A 207 -5.64 12.27 -6.20
C TRP A 207 -6.86 11.91 -5.34
N ARG A 208 -6.93 12.37 -4.10
CA ARG A 208 -8.04 12.05 -3.20
C ARG A 208 -9.39 12.58 -3.67
N GLN A 209 -9.42 13.73 -4.33
CA GLN A 209 -10.62 14.34 -4.91
C GLN A 209 -11.09 13.62 -6.18
N SER A 210 -10.16 13.01 -6.93
CA SER A 210 -10.43 12.26 -8.16
C SER A 210 -10.84 10.79 -7.93
N VAL A 211 -11.15 10.40 -6.68
CA VAL A 211 -11.62 9.05 -6.36
C VAL A 211 -12.90 8.76 -7.16
N PRO A 212 -12.98 7.61 -7.87
CA PRO A 212 -14.18 7.27 -8.63
C PRO A 212 -15.42 7.22 -7.74
N PHE A 213 -16.49 7.94 -8.12
CA PHE A 213 -17.77 7.92 -7.41
C PHE A 213 -18.95 7.72 -8.39
N PRO A 214 -19.96 6.88 -8.06
CA PRO A 214 -19.98 5.98 -6.91
C PRO A 214 -18.84 4.95 -6.98
N LEU A 215 -18.37 4.48 -5.82
CA LEU A 215 -17.37 3.43 -5.81
C LEU A 215 -17.94 2.20 -6.52
N PRO A 216 -17.15 1.51 -7.37
CA PRO A 216 -17.62 0.30 -8.02
C PRO A 216 -18.14 -0.70 -6.99
N ASN A 217 -19.19 -1.46 -7.33
CA ASN A 217 -19.72 -2.51 -6.46
C ASN A 217 -18.74 -3.70 -6.42
N LEU A 218 -17.63 -3.52 -5.72
CA LEU A 218 -16.63 -4.53 -5.46
C LEU A 218 -17.19 -5.52 -4.45
N TYR A 219 -16.85 -6.81 -4.60
CA TYR A 219 -17.28 -7.90 -3.72
C TYR A 219 -17.24 -7.52 -2.22
N LEU A 220 -18.12 -8.14 -1.44
CA LEU A 220 -18.14 -8.03 0.02
C LEU A 220 -16.71 -8.21 0.57
N ARG A 221 -16.19 -7.18 1.27
CA ARG A 221 -14.89 -7.15 1.98
C ARG A 221 -13.63 -6.79 1.16
N VAL A 222 -13.76 -6.35 -0.10
CA VAL A 222 -12.60 -5.80 -0.84
C VAL A 222 -12.19 -4.42 -0.27
N PRO A 223 -10.92 -4.16 0.08
CA PRO A 223 -10.51 -2.90 0.70
C PRO A 223 -10.91 -1.65 -0.11
N GLN A 224 -10.69 -1.66 -1.43
CA GLN A 224 -10.96 -0.55 -2.34
C GLN A 224 -12.46 -0.24 -2.52
N GLY A 225 -13.35 -1.08 -1.96
CA GLY A 225 -14.80 -0.89 -2.01
C GLY A 225 -15.35 0.05 -0.94
N CYS A 226 -14.51 0.72 -0.15
CA CYS A 226 -14.93 1.77 0.78
C CYS A 226 -14.04 3.02 0.70
N MET A 227 -14.63 4.18 0.99
CA MET A 227 -13.93 5.47 0.98
C MET A 227 -12.78 5.52 1.99
N SER A 228 -12.95 4.86 3.15
CA SER A 228 -11.95 4.76 4.20
C SER A 228 -10.60 4.21 3.72
N TRP A 229 -10.60 3.36 2.69
CA TRP A 229 -9.35 2.86 2.10
C TRP A 229 -8.58 3.96 1.35
N TYR A 230 -9.28 4.81 0.59
CA TYR A 230 -8.66 5.93 -0.11
C TYR A 230 -8.19 7.00 0.88
N ASP A 231 -8.98 7.27 1.93
CA ASP A 231 -8.58 8.15 3.02
C ASP A 231 -7.33 7.65 3.75
N LEU A 232 -7.31 6.36 4.13
CA LEU A 232 -6.14 5.75 4.77
C LEU A 232 -4.89 5.89 3.89
N ASN A 233 -5.01 5.63 2.59
CA ASN A 233 -3.90 5.80 1.66
C ASN A 233 -3.47 7.27 1.53
N PHE A 234 -4.40 8.22 1.46
CA PHE A 234 -4.10 9.65 1.44
C PHE A 234 -3.29 10.08 2.68
N TYR A 235 -3.80 9.79 3.87
CA TYR A 235 -3.16 10.21 5.11
C TYR A 235 -1.81 9.52 5.36
N THR A 236 -1.65 8.27 4.96
CA THR A 236 -0.36 7.57 5.09
C THR A 236 0.73 8.12 4.19
N HIS A 237 0.36 8.63 3.00
CA HIS A 237 1.31 9.33 2.13
C HIS A 237 1.55 10.77 2.63
N LEU A 238 0.57 11.44 3.24
CA LEU A 238 0.81 12.71 3.95
C LEU A 238 1.79 12.53 5.12
N ILE A 239 1.65 11.48 5.92
CA ILE A 239 2.62 11.16 6.99
C ILE A 239 4.02 10.99 6.39
N THR A 240 4.13 10.27 5.27
CA THR A 240 5.41 10.06 4.58
C THR A 240 5.99 11.37 4.01
N LEU A 241 5.14 12.31 3.61
CA LEU A 241 5.55 13.61 3.08
C LEU A 241 5.99 14.60 4.19
N TYR A 242 5.27 14.61 5.32
CA TYR A 242 5.44 15.63 6.39
C TYR A 242 6.30 15.18 7.56
N ARG A 243 6.56 13.87 7.75
CA ARG A 243 7.46 13.42 8.82
C ARG A 243 8.88 13.95 8.60
N PRO A 244 9.70 14.06 9.66
CA PRO A 244 11.09 14.46 9.53
C PRO A 244 11.81 13.65 8.45
N SER A 245 12.41 14.36 7.49
CA SER A 245 12.97 13.77 6.28
C SER A 245 14.22 14.54 5.83
N PRO A 246 15.02 14.03 4.88
CA PRO A 246 16.12 14.80 4.31
C PRO A 246 15.68 16.17 3.78
N LEU A 247 14.47 16.27 3.18
CA LEU A 247 13.92 17.52 2.66
C LEU A 247 13.64 18.53 3.78
N PHE A 248 13.04 18.07 4.88
CA PHE A 248 12.75 18.87 6.06
C PHE A 248 13.14 18.09 7.33
N PRO A 249 14.40 18.22 7.80
CA PRO A 249 14.87 17.50 8.99
C PRO A 249 14.19 17.98 10.28
N THR A 250 13.76 19.25 10.31
CA THR A 250 13.05 19.89 11.41
C THR A 250 11.73 20.45 10.91
N LEU A 251 10.67 20.28 11.70
CA LEU A 251 9.32 20.75 11.35
C LEU A 251 9.00 22.06 12.08
N ASP A 252 8.30 22.97 11.40
CA ASP A 252 7.63 24.07 12.06
C ASP A 252 6.25 23.64 12.59
N VAL A 253 5.61 24.51 13.36
CA VAL A 253 4.30 24.24 13.98
C VAL A 253 3.23 23.89 12.94
N SER A 254 3.25 24.53 11.77
CA SER A 254 2.27 24.27 10.71
C SER A 254 2.43 22.86 10.15
N ARG A 255 3.66 22.45 9.79
CA ARG A 255 3.94 21.09 9.31
C ARG A 255 3.67 20.04 10.38
N LEU A 256 3.96 20.34 11.63
CA LEU A 256 3.70 19.45 12.77
C LEU A 256 2.19 19.20 12.95
N ASN A 257 1.35 20.23 12.81
CA ASN A 257 -0.10 20.08 12.89
C ASN A 257 -0.65 19.19 11.77
N VAL A 258 -0.16 19.36 10.54
CA VAL A 258 -0.54 18.50 9.40
C VAL A 258 -0.13 17.04 9.65
N LEU A 259 1.07 16.81 10.19
CA LEU A 259 1.54 15.47 10.54
C LEU A 259 0.68 14.83 11.64
N ALA A 260 0.32 15.59 12.68
CA ALA A 260 -0.52 15.13 13.78
C ALA A 260 -1.91 14.71 13.28
N GLU A 261 -2.55 15.56 12.47
CA GLU A 261 -3.85 15.29 11.88
C GLU A 261 -3.81 14.07 10.96
N ALA A 262 -2.81 13.99 10.07
CA ALA A 262 -2.66 12.86 9.17
C ALA A 262 -2.44 11.54 9.93
N ALA A 263 -1.64 11.56 10.99
CA ALA A 263 -1.40 10.39 11.84
C ALA A 263 -2.68 9.92 12.56
N ALA A 264 -3.41 10.84 13.20
CA ALA A 264 -4.69 10.54 13.85
C ALA A 264 -5.72 9.98 12.85
N MET A 265 -5.89 10.64 11.70
CA MET A 265 -6.85 10.24 10.69
C MET A 265 -6.50 8.88 10.06
N ALA A 266 -5.22 8.58 9.83
CA ALA A 266 -4.79 7.27 9.37
C ALA A 266 -5.22 6.15 10.35
N VAL A 267 -5.05 6.36 11.66
CA VAL A 267 -5.50 5.38 12.67
C VAL A 267 -7.02 5.21 12.64
N ARG A 268 -7.78 6.31 12.65
CA ARG A 268 -9.26 6.27 12.61
C ARG A 268 -9.80 5.60 11.35
N HIS A 269 -9.19 5.84 10.19
CA HIS A 269 -9.61 5.19 8.95
C HIS A 269 -9.22 3.71 8.91
N ALA A 270 -8.09 3.32 9.51
CA ALA A 270 -7.76 1.91 9.69
C ALA A 270 -8.79 1.19 10.59
N ASP A 271 -9.19 1.82 11.69
CA ASP A 271 -10.25 1.29 12.57
C ASP A 271 -11.62 1.22 11.86
N SER A 272 -12.00 2.28 11.14
CA SER A 272 -13.22 2.28 10.33
C SER A 272 -13.24 1.15 9.29
N MET A 273 -12.11 0.90 8.64
CA MET A 273 -11.96 -0.23 7.72
C MET A 273 -12.06 -1.58 8.45
N HIS A 274 -11.53 -1.69 9.67
CA HIS A 274 -11.66 -2.88 10.50
C HIS A 274 -13.13 -3.14 10.86
N MET A 275 -13.87 -2.13 11.33
CA MET A 275 -15.30 -2.21 11.64
C MET A 275 -16.14 -2.64 10.41
N GLN A 276 -15.77 -2.15 9.22
CA GLN A 276 -16.40 -2.54 7.95
C GLN A 276 -15.96 -3.93 7.44
N LYS A 277 -15.07 -4.64 8.17
CA LYS A 277 -14.47 -5.91 7.77
C LYS A 277 -13.80 -5.83 6.39
N ARG A 278 -13.08 -4.73 6.15
CA ARG A 278 -12.33 -4.43 4.92
C ARG A 278 -10.84 -4.18 5.17
N LEU A 279 -10.40 -4.08 6.43
CA LEU A 279 -8.98 -4.04 6.78
C LEU A 279 -8.39 -5.45 6.75
N SER A 280 -7.41 -5.69 5.87
CA SER A 280 -6.63 -6.93 5.87
C SER A 280 -5.54 -6.86 6.96
N PHE A 281 -5.53 -7.83 7.87
CA PHE A 281 -4.48 -8.02 8.87
C PHE A 281 -3.26 -8.69 8.24
N ASN A 282 -2.47 -7.87 7.56
CA ASN A 282 -1.23 -8.24 6.92
C ASN A 282 -0.06 -7.36 7.40
N TRP A 283 1.16 -7.74 7.02
CA TRP A 283 2.36 -7.07 7.51
C TRP A 283 2.50 -5.62 6.99
N LEU A 284 1.96 -5.33 5.80
CA LEU A 284 1.92 -3.96 5.27
C LEU A 284 1.08 -3.05 6.15
N ASN A 285 -0.16 -3.46 6.46
CA ASN A 285 -1.07 -2.66 7.27
C ASN A 285 -0.59 -2.55 8.72
N MET A 286 0.09 -3.57 9.25
CA MET A 286 0.78 -3.48 10.54
C MET A 286 1.84 -2.37 10.53
N LEU A 287 2.69 -2.31 9.49
CA LEU A 287 3.72 -1.28 9.42
C LEU A 287 3.15 0.11 9.13
N THR A 288 2.09 0.20 8.33
CA THR A 288 1.33 1.43 8.11
C THR A 288 0.79 1.98 9.44
N LEU A 289 0.16 1.13 10.26
CA LEU A 289 -0.36 1.52 11.57
C LEU A 289 0.78 1.93 12.52
N TYR A 290 1.87 1.17 12.54
CA TYR A 290 3.06 1.51 13.33
C TYR A 290 3.62 2.89 12.95
N ASN A 291 3.79 3.18 11.67
CA ASN A 291 4.27 4.49 11.21
C ASN A 291 3.31 5.63 11.59
N ALA A 292 2.00 5.40 11.55
CA ALA A 292 1.01 6.39 12.00
C ALA A 292 1.12 6.66 13.51
N VAL A 293 1.26 5.61 14.32
CA VAL A 293 1.45 5.75 15.77
C VAL A 293 2.74 6.48 16.11
N VAL A 294 3.85 6.13 15.46
CA VAL A 294 5.13 6.85 15.66
C VAL A 294 5.01 8.33 15.28
N ALA A 295 4.35 8.63 14.16
CA ALA A 295 4.11 10.01 13.73
C ALA A 295 3.21 10.78 14.70
N LEU A 296 2.17 10.15 15.25
CA LEU A 296 1.28 10.76 16.23
C LEU A 296 2.03 11.09 17.53
N VAL A 297 2.77 10.11 18.08
CA VAL A 297 3.57 10.28 19.29
C VAL A 297 4.63 11.35 19.11
N TYR A 298 5.36 11.33 18.00
CA TYR A 298 6.31 12.39 17.65
C TYR A 298 5.64 13.77 17.60
N SER A 299 4.46 13.87 16.99
CA SER A 299 3.79 15.15 16.81
C SER A 299 3.28 15.75 18.11
N VAL A 300 2.88 14.91 19.07
CA VAL A 300 2.47 15.34 20.42
C VAL A 300 3.69 15.76 21.25
N THR A 301 4.77 14.98 21.20
CA THR A 301 5.97 15.20 22.04
C THR A 301 6.79 16.42 21.66
N VAL A 302 6.80 16.81 20.38
CA VAL A 302 7.63 17.91 19.87
C VAL A 302 6.89 19.25 19.83
N GLN A 303 5.62 19.30 20.29
CA GLN A 303 4.88 20.56 20.32
C GLN A 303 5.58 21.61 21.20
N PRO A 304 5.56 22.89 20.81
CA PRO A 304 6.15 23.97 21.61
C PRO A 304 5.33 24.32 22.86
N GLN A 305 4.08 23.84 22.94
CA GLN A 305 3.20 24.01 24.09
C GLN A 305 3.50 22.93 25.13
N ASP A 306 3.01 23.10 26.35
CA ASP A 306 3.09 22.04 27.35
C ASP A 306 2.42 20.74 26.86
N ILE A 307 3.03 19.61 27.16
CA ILE A 307 2.62 18.29 26.67
C ILE A 307 1.19 17.98 27.11
N ALA A 308 0.79 18.38 28.32
CA ALA A 308 -0.57 18.22 28.82
C ALA A 308 -1.60 18.91 27.90
N THR A 309 -1.35 20.16 27.52
CA THR A 309 -2.22 20.91 26.59
C THR A 309 -2.22 20.30 25.19
N ALA A 310 -1.07 19.80 24.72
CA ALA A 310 -0.96 19.15 23.41
C ALA A 310 -1.75 17.83 23.36
N ILE A 311 -1.73 17.05 24.44
CA ILE A 311 -2.51 15.81 24.58
C ILE A 311 -4.01 16.11 24.54
N GLU A 312 -4.47 17.08 25.33
CA GLU A 312 -5.90 17.46 25.39
C GLU A 312 -6.42 17.93 24.03
N ARG A 313 -5.67 18.80 23.34
CA ARG A 313 -6.07 19.34 22.04
C ARG A 313 -6.10 18.30 20.93
N SER A 314 -5.18 17.35 20.94
CA SER A 314 -5.01 16.39 19.85
C SER A 314 -5.93 15.17 19.96
N ARG A 315 -6.53 14.90 21.13
CA ARG A 315 -7.20 13.62 21.44
C ARG A 315 -6.31 12.41 21.19
N ALA A 316 -4.99 12.58 21.32
CA ALA A 316 -4.03 11.53 20.97
C ALA A 316 -4.21 10.25 21.79
N ILE A 317 -4.69 10.33 23.04
CA ILE A 317 -4.99 9.15 23.86
C ILE A 317 -6.07 8.29 23.19
N ASP A 318 -7.17 8.89 22.73
CA ASP A 318 -8.27 8.17 22.06
C ASP A 318 -7.76 7.43 20.81
N ASP A 319 -6.96 8.12 20.00
CA ASP A 319 -6.40 7.55 18.76
C ASP A 319 -5.38 6.44 19.06
N LEU A 320 -4.55 6.59 20.10
CA LEU A 320 -3.62 5.54 20.53
C LEU A 320 -4.35 4.32 21.08
N GLU A 321 -5.47 4.48 21.78
CA GLU A 321 -6.31 3.35 22.24
C GLU A 321 -6.91 2.58 21.05
N LEU A 322 -7.36 3.28 19.99
CA LEU A 322 -7.80 2.63 18.75
C LEU A 322 -6.66 1.83 18.11
N ALA A 323 -5.47 2.43 17.97
CA ALA A 323 -4.31 1.75 17.42
C ALA A 323 -3.90 0.52 18.26
N ARG A 324 -3.96 0.63 19.58
CA ARG A 324 -3.70 -0.48 20.51
C ARG A 324 -4.69 -1.63 20.30
N GLY A 325 -5.98 -1.32 20.15
CA GLY A 325 -7.00 -2.32 19.81
C GLY A 325 -6.67 -3.07 18.52
N LEU A 326 -6.27 -2.35 17.46
CA LEU A 326 -5.86 -2.95 16.20
C LEU A 326 -4.58 -3.80 16.33
N PHE A 327 -3.59 -3.38 17.14
CA PHE A 327 -2.40 -4.18 17.42
C PHE A 327 -2.70 -5.45 18.21
N THR A 328 -3.63 -5.40 19.17
CA THR A 328 -4.12 -6.60 19.87
C THR A 328 -4.66 -7.62 18.86
N ILE A 329 -5.41 -7.17 17.86
CA ILE A 329 -5.93 -8.05 16.82
C ILE A 329 -4.81 -8.59 15.90
N LEU A 330 -3.88 -7.73 15.49
CA LEU A 330 -2.70 -8.13 14.70
C LEU A 330 -1.81 -9.12 15.44
N SER A 331 -1.81 -9.11 16.78
CA SER A 331 -0.97 -9.98 17.62
C SER A 331 -1.29 -11.47 17.46
N HIS A 332 -2.51 -11.81 17.05
CA HIS A 332 -2.89 -13.18 16.68
C HIS A 332 -2.05 -13.76 15.54
N LYS A 333 -1.47 -12.90 14.70
CA LYS A 333 -0.69 -13.28 13.51
C LYS A 333 0.78 -12.87 13.58
N PHE A 334 1.07 -11.74 14.20
CA PHE A 334 2.41 -11.17 14.24
C PHE A 334 2.83 -10.93 15.69
N SER A 335 3.82 -11.68 16.18
CA SER A 335 4.36 -11.51 17.54
C SER A 335 4.89 -10.09 17.80
N ALA A 336 5.43 -9.44 16.76
CA ALA A 336 5.86 -8.05 16.83
C ALA A 336 4.73 -7.08 17.19
N ALA A 337 3.47 -7.38 16.80
CA ALA A 337 2.33 -6.54 17.15
C ALA A 337 2.02 -6.58 18.66
N THR A 338 2.29 -7.69 19.35
CA THR A 338 2.22 -7.75 20.82
C THR A 338 3.19 -6.76 21.46
N THR A 339 4.45 -6.77 21.00
CA THR A 339 5.48 -5.87 21.52
C THR A 339 5.12 -4.41 21.26
N ILE A 340 4.66 -4.08 20.05
CA ILE A 340 4.25 -2.72 19.70
C ILE A 340 3.02 -2.29 20.53
N GLY A 341 2.01 -3.15 20.66
CA GLY A 341 0.82 -2.87 21.47
C GLY A 341 1.16 -2.53 22.92
N ASN A 342 2.08 -3.29 23.54
CA ASN A 342 2.57 -3.04 24.89
C ASN A 342 3.31 -1.69 25.01
N MET A 343 4.09 -1.31 23.99
CA MET A 343 4.76 0.00 23.96
C MET A 343 3.73 1.14 23.87
N VAL A 344 2.67 0.95 23.06
CA VAL A 344 1.58 1.93 22.93
C VAL A 344 0.83 2.10 24.25
N GLU A 345 0.53 1.00 24.96
CA GLU A 345 -0.09 1.04 26.30
C GLU A 345 0.74 1.87 27.28
N GLN A 346 2.05 1.64 27.35
CA GLN A 346 2.94 2.43 28.22
C GLN A 346 2.95 3.92 27.88
N ILE A 347 2.83 4.28 26.60
CA ILE A 347 2.74 5.68 26.17
C ILE A 347 1.40 6.28 26.60
N ILE A 348 0.29 5.54 26.44
CA ILE A 348 -1.04 5.95 26.87
C ILE A 348 -1.04 6.24 28.38
N ASP A 349 -0.49 5.33 29.19
CA ASP A 349 -0.44 5.50 30.64
C ASP A 349 0.35 6.74 31.05
N ARG A 350 1.48 6.99 30.39
CA ARG A 350 2.27 8.21 30.58
C ARG A 350 1.47 9.46 30.22
N TYR A 351 0.80 9.46 29.08
CA TYR A 351 -0.01 10.59 28.65
C TYR A 351 -1.16 10.88 29.63
N LYS A 352 -1.86 9.84 30.10
CA LYS A 352 -2.91 9.97 31.13
C LYS A 352 -2.36 10.61 32.41
N SER A 353 -1.18 10.17 32.88
CA SER A 353 -0.54 10.74 34.08
C SER A 353 -0.14 12.21 33.93
N MET A 354 0.27 12.62 32.72
CA MET A 354 0.64 14.00 32.41
C MET A 354 -0.57 14.91 32.25
N SER A 355 -1.71 14.40 31.76
CA SER A 355 -2.96 15.17 31.68
C SER A 355 -3.69 15.34 33.01
N SER A 356 -3.36 14.50 34.01
CA SER A 356 -3.96 14.58 35.35
C SER A 356 -3.17 15.42 36.35
N SER A 357 -1.97 15.89 35.96
CA SER A 357 -1.08 16.74 36.76
C SER A 357 -1.27 18.20 36.34
#